data_AF-B3CJ33-F1
#
_entry.id   AF-B3CJ33-F1
#
_cell.length_a   1.000
_cell.length_b   1.000
_cell.length_c   1.000
_cell.angle_alpha   90.00
_cell.angle_beta   90.00
_cell.angle_gamma   90.00
#
_symmetry.space_group_name_H-M   'P 1'
#
loop_
_entity.id
_entity.type
_entity.pdbx_description
1 polymer ?
#
loop_
_entity_poly.entity_id
_entity_poly.type
_entity_poly.pdbx_seq_one_letter_code
_entity_poly.pdbx_strand_id
1 'polypeptide(L)'
;MSKTYTHFLLGREWDELIENKQFEIVDQISGESLKKLNEKKCLFFQTSLQGSKIPYDRHRWSQTQKGDAQRHQPAYKKMVVQGCPLHSIRCTSVGNENFRKDIIHVANNSYFHYFLVGKGVYQEPEEGSVKKPRITDNVAERIRDLLKQGSSKDVYEMAKSEGLRVSRRQISS
;
A
#
# COMPACT_ATOMS: atom_id res chain seq x y z
N MET A 1 -9.91 -27.85 -1.59
CA MET A 1 -8.91 -27.12 -0.79
C MET A 1 -8.58 -25.84 -1.53
N SER A 2 -8.72 -24.66 -0.92
CA SER A 2 -8.30 -23.41 -1.55
C SER A 2 -6.77 -23.40 -1.63
N LYS A 3 -6.21 -23.06 -2.80
CA LYS A 3 -4.74 -22.95 -2.97
C LYS A 3 -4.24 -21.82 -2.07
N THR A 4 -3.23 -22.10 -1.25
CA THR A 4 -2.53 -21.08 -0.46
C THR A 4 -1.36 -20.53 -1.26
N TYR A 5 -1.36 -19.22 -1.52
CA TYR A 5 -0.30 -18.56 -2.28
C TYR A 5 0.64 -17.84 -1.31
N THR A 6 1.82 -18.41 -1.05
CA THR A 6 2.86 -17.83 -0.17
C THR A 6 4.06 -17.31 -0.97
N HIS A 7 3.83 -16.99 -2.23
CA HIS A 7 4.80 -16.48 -3.20
C HIS A 7 4.22 -15.32 -4.00
N PHE A 8 5.07 -14.49 -4.60
CA PHE A 8 4.62 -13.47 -5.54
C PHE A 8 3.97 -14.11 -6.76
N LEU A 9 2.74 -13.69 -7.06
CA LEU A 9 1.92 -14.31 -8.09
C LEU A 9 2.52 -14.12 -9.49
N LEU A 10 2.22 -15.09 -10.34
CA LEU A 10 2.40 -15.04 -11.78
C LEU A 10 1.17 -14.41 -12.44
N GLY A 11 1.29 -13.92 -13.68
CA GLY A 11 0.17 -13.31 -14.41
C GLY A 11 -1.07 -14.21 -14.47
N ARG A 12 -0.88 -15.50 -14.81
CA ARG A 12 -1.96 -16.50 -14.84
C ARG A 12 -2.66 -16.71 -13.48
N GLU A 13 -1.93 -16.55 -12.37
CA GLU A 13 -2.52 -16.73 -11.03
C GLU A 13 -3.33 -15.49 -10.66
N TRP A 14 -2.89 -14.29 -11.05
CA TRP A 14 -3.70 -13.08 -10.97
C TRP A 14 -4.99 -13.22 -11.79
N ASP A 15 -4.90 -13.69 -13.03
CA ASP A 15 -6.06 -13.94 -13.89
C ASP A 15 -7.07 -14.89 -13.22
N GLU A 16 -6.60 -16.06 -12.77
CA GLU A 16 -7.43 -17.06 -12.08
C GLU A 16 -8.13 -16.45 -10.85
N LEU A 17 -7.43 -15.66 -10.03
CA LEU A 17 -7.99 -15.08 -8.81
C LEU A 17 -8.99 -13.96 -9.10
N ILE A 18 -8.75 -13.13 -10.12
CA ILE A 18 -9.64 -12.03 -10.51
C ILE A 18 -10.91 -12.58 -11.14
N GLU A 19 -10.80 -13.50 -12.09
CA GLU A 19 -11.93 -14.12 -12.78
C GLU A 19 -12.84 -14.88 -11.80
N ASN A 20 -12.25 -15.58 -10.84
CA ASN A 20 -12.98 -16.30 -9.79
C ASN A 20 -13.43 -15.41 -8.62
N LYS A 21 -13.27 -14.08 -8.72
CA LYS A 21 -13.70 -13.10 -7.70
C LYS A 21 -13.19 -13.44 -6.28
N GLN A 22 -11.93 -13.86 -6.16
CA GLN A 22 -11.34 -14.29 -4.89
C GLN A 22 -10.86 -13.14 -4.00
N PHE A 23 -11.04 -11.89 -4.43
CA PHE A 23 -10.61 -10.69 -3.70
C PHE A 23 -11.74 -10.13 -2.83
N GLU A 24 -11.44 -9.89 -1.55
CA GLU A 24 -12.32 -9.16 -0.66
C GLU A 24 -12.27 -7.66 -1.00
N ILE A 25 -13.42 -7.08 -1.36
CA ILE A 25 -13.52 -5.66 -1.71
C ILE A 25 -13.58 -4.84 -0.41
N VAL A 26 -12.63 -3.92 -0.24
CA VAL A 26 -12.54 -3.04 0.92
C VAL A 26 -12.17 -1.62 0.52
N ASP A 27 -12.60 -0.62 1.28
CA ASP A 27 -12.20 0.77 1.05
C ASP A 27 -10.75 1.02 1.47
N GLN A 28 -10.33 0.40 2.58
CA GLN A 28 -8.99 0.51 3.13
C GLN A 28 -8.55 -0.80 3.78
N ILE A 29 -7.30 -1.20 3.53
CA ILE A 29 -6.68 -2.34 4.20
C ILE A 29 -6.22 -1.92 5.59
N SER A 30 -6.79 -2.55 6.62
CA SER A 30 -6.48 -2.29 8.03
C SER A 30 -5.51 -3.32 8.60
N GLY A 31 -4.82 -2.94 9.68
CA GLY A 31 -3.96 -3.89 10.41
C GLY A 31 -4.74 -5.06 11.02
N GLU A 32 -6.00 -4.83 11.41
CA GLU A 32 -6.91 -5.88 11.88
C GLU A 32 -7.18 -6.93 10.81
N SER A 33 -7.48 -6.51 9.58
CA SER A 33 -7.65 -7.43 8.45
C SER A 33 -6.38 -8.24 8.19
N LEU A 34 -5.21 -7.61 8.31
CA LEU A 34 -3.91 -8.26 8.11
C LEU A 34 -3.52 -9.25 9.23
N LYS A 35 -4.03 -9.11 10.46
CA LYS A 35 -3.80 -10.09 11.55
C LYS A 35 -4.22 -11.51 11.16
N LYS A 36 -5.24 -11.63 10.30
CA LYS A 36 -5.71 -12.92 9.75
C LYS A 36 -4.64 -13.68 8.95
N LEU A 37 -3.52 -13.03 8.57
CA LEU A 37 -2.38 -13.70 7.92
C LEU A 37 -1.77 -14.80 8.80
N ASN A 38 -1.77 -14.62 10.13
CA ASN A 38 -1.16 -15.62 11.01
C ASN A 38 -1.85 -16.98 10.93
N GLU A 39 -3.16 -16.97 10.65
CA GLU A 39 -3.98 -18.16 10.43
C GLU A 39 -3.99 -18.57 8.96
N LYS A 40 -4.32 -17.63 8.06
CA LYS A 40 -4.60 -17.93 6.64
C LYS A 40 -3.37 -18.01 5.74
N LYS A 41 -2.23 -17.49 6.20
CA LYS A 41 -0.94 -17.35 5.48
C LYS A 41 -0.96 -16.44 4.24
N CYS A 42 -2.09 -16.28 3.57
CA CYS A 42 -2.29 -15.30 2.52
C CYS A 42 -3.68 -14.64 2.58
N LEU A 43 -3.77 -13.41 2.08
CA LEU A 43 -5.00 -12.63 1.98
C LEU A 43 -5.06 -11.91 0.62
N PHE A 44 -6.27 -11.75 0.10
CA PHE A 44 -6.55 -11.11 -1.19
C PHE A 44 -7.52 -9.96 -0.99
N PHE A 45 -7.12 -8.74 -1.35
CA PHE A 45 -7.97 -7.56 -1.26
C PHE A 45 -8.06 -6.82 -2.59
N GLN A 46 -9.19 -6.16 -2.82
CA GLN A 46 -9.40 -5.20 -3.89
C GLN A 46 -9.81 -3.86 -3.27
N THR A 47 -9.21 -2.77 -3.75
CA THR A 47 -9.63 -1.39 -3.44
C THR A 47 -9.79 -0.58 -4.72
N SER A 48 -10.48 0.55 -4.64
CA SER A 48 -10.38 1.60 -5.68
C SER A 48 -8.93 2.10 -5.77
N LEU A 49 -8.50 2.54 -6.96
CA LEU A 49 -7.18 3.10 -7.20
C LEU A 49 -7.01 4.44 -6.44
N GLN A 50 -6.00 4.55 -5.57
CA GLN A 50 -5.81 5.70 -4.66
C GLN A 50 -4.70 6.68 -5.11
N GLY A 51 -4.36 6.74 -6.41
CA GLY A 51 -3.32 7.63 -6.96
C GLY A 51 -1.87 7.27 -6.58
N SER A 52 -1.65 6.62 -5.43
CA SER A 52 -0.37 6.04 -5.04
C SER A 52 -0.19 4.64 -5.63
N LYS A 53 0.98 4.38 -6.24
CA LYS A 53 1.38 3.04 -6.70
C LYS A 53 1.46 2.02 -5.56
N ILE A 54 1.71 2.47 -4.34
CA ILE A 54 1.73 1.61 -3.15
C ILE A 54 0.83 2.29 -2.12
N PRO A 55 -0.45 1.90 -2.06
CA PRO A 55 -1.38 2.43 -1.08
C PRO A 55 -0.89 2.19 0.35
N TYR A 56 -1.26 3.12 1.22
CA TYR A 56 -0.82 3.15 2.61
C TYR A 56 -1.54 2.10 3.44
N ASP A 57 -0.77 1.25 4.11
CA ASP A 57 -1.23 0.14 4.95
C ASP A 57 -0.47 0.07 6.29
N ARG A 58 0.06 1.20 6.75
CA ARG A 58 0.93 1.36 7.94
C ARG A 58 2.31 0.72 7.84
N HIS A 59 2.58 -0.13 6.86
CA HIS A 59 3.86 -0.84 6.74
C HIS A 59 4.89 -0.07 5.94
N ARG A 60 6.17 -0.37 6.19
CA ARG A 60 7.29 0.22 5.48
C ARG A 60 7.81 -0.75 4.42
N TRP A 61 7.57 -0.40 3.17
CA TRP A 61 7.95 -1.19 1.99
C TRP A 61 9.22 -0.70 1.29
N SER A 62 9.73 0.47 1.70
CA SER A 62 11.00 1.01 1.24
C SER A 62 11.74 1.71 2.37
N GLN A 63 13.07 1.63 2.33
CA GLN A 63 13.96 2.37 3.20
C GLN A 63 15.23 2.70 2.45
N THR A 64 15.57 3.99 2.43
CA THR A 64 16.89 4.46 2.04
C THR A 64 17.75 4.51 3.30
N GLN A 65 18.91 3.86 3.28
CA GLN A 65 19.93 4.02 4.33
C GLN A 65 20.96 5.06 3.89
N LYS A 66 21.64 5.71 4.85
CA LYS A 66 22.73 6.66 4.54
C LYS A 66 24.00 5.87 4.20
N GLY A 67 24.75 6.30 3.19
CA GLY A 67 25.99 5.66 2.73
C GLY A 67 25.78 4.61 1.62
N ASP A 68 26.78 3.75 1.40
CA ASP A 68 26.79 2.69 0.36
C ASP A 68 25.93 1.47 0.69
N ALA A 69 25.11 1.53 1.74
CA ALA A 69 24.25 0.43 2.12
C ALA A 69 23.15 0.18 1.07
N GLN A 70 22.86 -1.09 0.78
CA GLN A 70 21.82 -1.48 -0.17
C GLN A 70 20.46 -0.88 0.21
N ARG A 71 19.82 -0.24 -0.78
CA ARG A 71 18.49 0.34 -0.63
C ARG A 71 17.43 -0.77 -0.60
N HIS A 72 16.60 -0.77 0.44
CA HIS A 72 15.41 -1.61 0.48
C HIS A 72 14.31 -0.94 -0.34
N GLN A 73 13.92 -1.56 -1.45
CA GLN A 73 12.90 -1.01 -2.34
C GLN A 73 12.03 -2.10 -2.99
N PRO A 74 10.77 -1.79 -3.30
CA PRO A 74 9.91 -2.69 -4.06
C PRO A 74 10.52 -3.02 -5.43
N ALA A 75 10.34 -4.27 -5.86
CA ALA A 75 10.72 -4.71 -7.20
C ALA A 75 9.51 -4.63 -8.13
N TYR A 76 9.72 -4.08 -9.33
CA TYR A 76 8.69 -3.98 -10.36
C TYR A 76 8.92 -5.07 -11.39
N LYS A 77 7.98 -6.02 -11.52
CA LYS A 77 8.07 -7.13 -12.48
C LYS A 77 7.03 -6.99 -13.56
N LYS A 78 7.47 -6.88 -14.81
CA LYS A 78 6.59 -6.92 -16.00
C LYS A 78 5.85 -8.26 -16.07
N MET A 79 4.56 -8.20 -16.39
CA MET A 79 3.71 -9.36 -16.66
C MET A 79 2.49 -8.94 -17.47
N VAL A 80 1.74 -9.93 -17.95
CA VAL A 80 0.44 -9.74 -18.62
C VAL A 80 -0.64 -10.33 -17.70
N VAL A 81 -1.70 -9.56 -17.47
CA VAL A 81 -2.88 -9.95 -16.69
C VAL A 81 -4.10 -9.43 -17.45
N GLN A 82 -5.07 -10.29 -17.72
CA GLN A 82 -6.28 -10.03 -18.52
C GLN A 82 -5.94 -9.41 -19.88
N GLY A 83 -4.90 -9.92 -20.52
CA GLY A 83 -4.38 -9.41 -21.80
C GLY A 83 -3.67 -8.04 -21.72
N CYS A 84 -3.64 -7.39 -20.56
CA CYS A 84 -3.02 -6.09 -20.37
C CYS A 84 -1.57 -6.21 -19.87
N PRO A 85 -0.57 -5.60 -20.54
CA PRO A 85 0.79 -5.52 -20.02
C PRO A 85 0.85 -4.54 -18.83
N LEU A 86 1.29 -5.04 -17.68
CA LEU A 86 1.41 -4.25 -16.45
C LEU A 86 2.66 -4.62 -15.64
N HIS A 87 2.87 -3.95 -14.51
CA HIS A 87 3.90 -4.30 -13.55
C HIS A 87 3.27 -4.76 -12.23
N SER A 88 3.69 -5.93 -11.75
CA SER A 88 3.49 -6.34 -10.35
C SER A 88 4.52 -5.62 -9.48
N ILE A 89 4.04 -5.04 -8.38
CA ILE A 89 4.84 -4.31 -7.41
C ILE A 89 5.07 -5.21 -6.20
N ARG A 90 6.27 -5.78 -6.14
CA ARG A 90 6.65 -6.81 -5.19
C ARG A 90 7.35 -6.18 -4.01
N CYS A 91 6.70 -6.21 -2.86
CA CYS A 91 7.15 -5.58 -1.65
C CYS A 91 7.52 -6.64 -0.61
N THR A 92 8.65 -6.43 0.07
CA THR A 92 9.01 -7.13 1.30
C THR A 92 9.01 -6.10 2.42
N SER A 93 8.50 -6.42 3.60
CA SER A 93 8.50 -5.48 4.72
C SER A 93 9.92 -5.26 5.23
N VAL A 94 10.28 -4.00 5.49
CA VAL A 94 11.60 -3.61 6.02
C VAL A 94 11.88 -4.25 7.39
N GLY A 95 10.85 -4.38 8.24
CA GLY A 95 10.98 -4.93 9.59
C GLY A 95 10.62 -6.41 9.71
N ASN A 96 10.24 -7.06 8.60
CA ASN A 96 9.80 -8.46 8.61
C ASN A 96 9.98 -9.06 7.20
N GLU A 97 11.10 -9.74 6.96
CA GLU A 97 11.45 -10.34 5.67
C GLU A 97 10.47 -11.41 5.17
N ASN A 98 9.72 -12.01 6.11
CA ASN A 98 8.73 -13.03 5.82
C ASN A 98 7.39 -12.42 5.43
N PHE A 99 7.13 -11.16 5.77
CA PHE A 99 5.90 -10.47 5.39
C PHE A 99 6.06 -9.74 4.06
N ARG A 100 5.25 -10.15 3.08
CA ARG A 100 5.32 -9.66 1.71
C ARG A 100 3.97 -9.24 1.19
N LYS A 101 4.01 -8.37 0.18
CA LYS A 101 2.84 -7.85 -0.52
C LYS A 101 3.13 -7.80 -2.01
N ASP A 102 2.22 -8.30 -2.83
CA ASP A 102 2.18 -8.12 -4.27
C ASP A 102 1.00 -7.20 -4.64
N ILE A 103 1.21 -6.28 -5.58
CA ILE A 103 0.20 -5.32 -6.03
C ILE A 103 0.17 -5.30 -7.55
N ILE A 104 -1.03 -5.32 -8.11
CA ILE A 104 -1.27 -4.91 -9.49
C ILE A 104 -2.38 -3.87 -9.55
N HIS A 105 -2.32 -3.01 -10.55
CA HIS A 105 -3.38 -2.04 -10.84
C HIS A 105 -3.98 -2.38 -12.20
N VAL A 106 -5.29 -2.59 -12.24
CA VAL A 106 -6.04 -2.91 -13.45
C VAL A 106 -7.23 -1.96 -13.52
N ALA A 107 -7.31 -1.18 -14.59
CA ALA A 107 -8.28 -0.10 -14.75
C ALA A 107 -8.33 0.81 -13.50
N ASN A 108 -9.49 0.91 -12.85
CA ASN A 108 -9.71 1.78 -11.67
C ASN A 108 -9.55 1.04 -10.33
N ASN A 109 -9.01 -0.18 -10.34
CA ASN A 109 -8.87 -1.01 -9.15
C ASN A 109 -7.40 -1.32 -8.84
N SER A 110 -7.11 -1.47 -7.55
CA SER A 110 -5.86 -2.03 -7.03
C SER A 110 -6.14 -3.38 -6.40
N TYR A 111 -5.37 -4.39 -6.80
CA TYR A 111 -5.46 -5.74 -6.25
C TYR A 111 -4.24 -6.03 -5.42
N PHE A 112 -4.44 -6.66 -4.27
CA PHE A 112 -3.40 -6.90 -3.28
C PHE A 112 -3.38 -8.37 -2.91
N HIS A 113 -2.18 -8.92 -2.87
CA HIS A 113 -1.90 -10.23 -2.30
C HIS A 113 -0.90 -10.06 -1.17
N TYR A 114 -1.37 -10.22 0.06
CA TYR A 114 -0.53 -10.22 1.25
C TYR A 114 -0.22 -11.66 1.64
N PHE A 115 1.02 -11.96 2.01
CA PHE A 115 1.39 -13.31 2.40
C PHE A 115 2.59 -13.38 3.35
N LEU A 116 2.66 -14.50 4.06
CA LEU A 116 3.79 -14.88 4.91
C LEU A 116 4.59 -15.99 4.23
N VAL A 117 5.91 -15.81 4.17
CA VAL A 117 6.85 -16.83 3.67
C VAL A 117 7.28 -17.75 4.81
N GLY A 118 7.35 -19.05 4.52
CA GLY A 118 7.81 -20.06 5.47
C GLY A 118 6.99 -20.06 6.77
N LYS A 119 7.68 -20.06 7.91
CA LYS A 119 7.07 -20.00 9.26
C LYS A 119 6.94 -18.57 9.80
N GLY A 120 6.98 -17.57 8.93
CA GLY A 120 6.85 -16.16 9.33
C GLY A 120 5.56 -15.87 10.09
N VAL A 121 5.61 -14.81 10.90
CA VAL A 121 4.48 -14.30 11.68
C VAL A 121 4.29 -12.83 11.32
N TYR A 122 3.04 -12.45 11.04
CA TYR A 122 2.63 -11.07 10.89
C TYR A 122 2.60 -10.38 12.25
N GLN A 123 3.23 -9.21 12.32
CA GLN A 123 3.20 -8.30 13.46
C GLN A 123 2.82 -6.93 12.94
N GLU A 124 1.81 -6.32 13.58
CA GLU A 124 1.43 -4.96 13.24
C GLU A 124 2.51 -3.98 13.72
N PRO A 125 2.87 -2.95 12.94
CA PRO A 125 3.85 -1.98 13.37
C PRO A 125 3.36 -1.19 14.58
N GLU A 126 4.25 -0.95 15.56
CA GLU A 126 3.94 -0.13 16.72
C GLU A 126 3.56 1.30 16.31
N GLU A 127 2.59 1.90 17.01
CA GLU A 127 2.03 3.23 16.72
C GLU A 127 3.12 4.30 16.47
N GLY A 128 4.19 4.30 17.28
CA GLY A 128 5.29 5.26 17.18
C GLY A 128 6.25 5.04 15.99
N SER A 129 6.22 3.86 15.36
CA SER A 129 7.08 3.48 14.24
C SER A 129 6.46 3.73 12.86
N VAL A 130 5.14 3.93 12.85
CA VAL A 130 4.32 4.11 11.64
C VAL A 130 4.55 5.48 11.04
N LYS A 131 4.97 5.52 9.78
CA LYS A 131 5.04 6.78 9.03
C LYS A 131 3.63 7.23 8.68
N LYS A 132 3.36 8.53 8.78
CA LYS A 132 2.08 9.09 8.30
C LYS A 132 1.91 8.84 6.80
N PRO A 133 0.68 8.64 6.32
CA PRO A 133 0.42 8.55 4.89
C PRO A 133 0.92 9.80 4.17
N ARG A 134 1.43 9.61 2.96
CA ARG A 134 1.70 10.74 2.06
C ARG A 134 0.37 11.37 1.66
N ILE A 135 0.37 12.69 1.55
CA ILE A 135 -0.74 13.41 0.91
C ILE A 135 -0.74 13.04 -0.58
N THR A 136 -1.93 12.86 -1.15
CA THR A 136 -2.07 12.63 -2.60
C THR A 136 -1.83 13.93 -3.36
N ASP A 137 -1.56 13.86 -4.67
CA ASP A 137 -1.27 15.03 -5.49
C ASP A 137 -2.43 16.03 -5.49
N ASN A 138 -3.68 15.55 -5.56
CA ASN A 138 -4.88 16.40 -5.46
C ASN A 138 -4.96 17.14 -4.11
N VAL A 139 -4.62 16.46 -3.01
CA VAL A 139 -4.60 17.09 -1.67
C VAL A 139 -3.44 18.08 -1.57
N ALA A 140 -2.29 17.79 -2.20
CA ALA A 140 -1.17 18.70 -2.26
C ALA A 140 -1.47 19.96 -3.11
N GLU A 141 -2.21 19.82 -4.21
CA GLU A 141 -2.73 20.95 -4.99
C GLU A 141 -3.71 21.80 -4.18
N ARG A 142 -4.67 21.15 -3.51
CA ARG A 142 -5.62 21.86 -2.65
C ARG A 142 -4.93 22.63 -1.53
N ILE A 143 -3.92 22.02 -0.88
CA ILE A 143 -3.10 22.71 0.13
C ILE A 143 -2.35 23.89 -0.48
N ARG A 144 -1.75 23.74 -1.67
CA ARG A 144 -1.07 24.84 -2.37
C ARG A 144 -2.02 26.01 -2.67
N ASP A 145 -3.28 25.73 -3.01
CA ASP A 145 -4.27 26.79 -3.22
C ASP A 145 -4.70 27.46 -1.92
N LEU A 146 -4.89 26.70 -0.84
CA LEU A 146 -5.19 27.26 0.48
C LEU A 146 -4.04 28.12 1.02
N LEU A 147 -2.78 27.75 0.74
CA LEU A 147 -1.58 28.53 1.10
C LEU A 147 -1.53 29.92 0.44
N LYS A 148 -2.26 30.14 -0.66
CA LYS A 148 -2.39 31.48 -1.25
C LYS A 148 -3.34 32.38 -0.45
N GLN A 149 -4.14 31.82 0.47
CA GLN A 149 -5.24 32.51 1.16
C GLN A 149 -4.95 32.79 2.64
N GLY A 150 -3.85 32.27 3.20
CA GLY A 150 -3.55 32.46 4.63
C GLY A 150 -2.23 31.86 5.06
N SER A 151 -1.95 31.96 6.36
CA SER A 151 -0.74 31.39 6.96
C SER A 151 -0.83 29.87 7.04
N SER A 152 0.30 29.17 7.20
CA SER A 152 0.31 27.70 7.38
C SER A 152 -0.55 27.20 8.54
N LYS A 153 -0.81 28.05 9.56
CA LYS A 153 -1.72 27.73 10.67
C LYS A 153 -3.18 27.77 10.21
N ASP A 154 -3.56 28.78 9.45
CA ASP A 154 -4.91 28.95 8.91
C ASP A 154 -5.21 27.83 7.91
N VAL A 155 -4.25 27.50 7.05
CA VAL A 155 -4.36 26.39 6.09
C VAL A 155 -4.53 25.05 6.79
N TYR A 156 -3.89 24.83 7.95
CA TYR A 156 -4.09 23.61 8.71
C TYR A 156 -5.53 23.48 9.22
N GLU A 157 -6.09 24.55 9.77
CA GLU A 157 -7.49 24.54 10.24
C GLU A 157 -8.47 24.45 9.07
N MET A 158 -8.21 25.14 7.95
CA MET A 158 -9.01 25.05 6.73
C MET A 158 -8.99 23.62 6.15
N ALA A 159 -7.81 23.02 5.99
CA ALA A 159 -7.68 21.66 5.50
C ALA A 159 -8.37 20.64 6.42
N LYS A 160 -8.27 20.82 7.74
CA LYS A 160 -8.99 19.99 8.71
C LYS A 160 -10.51 20.17 8.59
N SER A 161 -10.99 21.39 8.37
CA SER A 161 -12.42 21.68 8.16
C SER A 161 -12.97 21.08 6.86
N GLU A 162 -12.13 20.96 5.82
CA GLU A 162 -12.43 20.27 4.56
C GLU A 162 -12.29 18.74 4.66
N GLY A 163 -11.97 18.20 5.84
CA GLY A 163 -11.79 16.77 6.08
C GLY A 163 -10.47 16.20 5.55
N LEU A 164 -9.52 17.04 5.14
CA LEU A 164 -8.22 16.61 4.62
C LEU A 164 -7.32 16.09 5.75
N ARG A 165 -6.79 14.88 5.58
CA ARG A 165 -5.90 14.23 6.56
C ARG A 165 -4.44 14.64 6.34
N VAL A 166 -4.08 15.82 6.83
CA VAL A 166 -2.76 16.43 6.64
C VAL A 166 -2.15 16.84 7.98
N SER A 167 -0.82 16.87 8.08
CA SER A 167 -0.10 17.33 9.27
C SER A 167 0.44 18.75 9.09
N ARG A 168 0.63 19.50 10.19
CA ARG A 168 1.24 20.85 10.15
C ARG A 168 2.57 20.88 9.39
N ARG A 169 3.37 19.81 9.51
CA ARG A 169 4.65 19.68 8.79
C ARG A 169 4.49 19.49 7.28
N GLN A 170 3.37 18.92 6.82
CA GLN A 170 3.06 18.77 5.38
C GLN A 170 2.54 20.07 4.75
N ILE A 171 2.14 21.04 5.56
CA ILE A 171 1.62 22.36 5.11
C ILE A 171 2.72 23.43 5.15
N SER A 172 3.70 23.28 6.04
CA SER A 172 4.81 24.22 6.22
C SER A 172 6.06 23.89 5.40
N SER A 173 6.00 22.84 4.59
CA SER A 173 7.13 22.35 3.79
C SER A 173 7.02 22.72 2.32
#